data_AF-A0A2P7TXZ6-F1
#
_entry.id   AF-A0A2P7TXZ6-F1
#
_cell.length_a   1.000
_cell.length_b   1.000
_cell.length_c   1.000
_cell.angle_alpha   90.00
_cell.angle_beta   90.00
_cell.angle_gamma   90.00
#
_symmetry.space_group_name_H-M   'P 1'
#
loop_
_entity.id
_entity.type
_entity.pdbx_description
1 polymer ?
#
loop_
_entity_poly.entity_id
_entity_poly.type
_entity_poly.pdbx_seq_one_letter_code
_entity_poly.pdbx_strand_id
1 'polypeptide(L)' 'MQIHKDAQRKLLRFFVPEATARAAADILGIQPGWAVLSYRKTRQAAACHLAQEAGRVFRGPTRPDEGCFAGRRKGKRG' A
#
# COMPACT_ATOMS: atom_id res chain seq x y z
N MET A 1 10.20 -23.28 9.48
CA MET A 1 10.94 -22.00 9.35
C MET A 1 10.26 -20.94 10.22
N GLN A 2 10.75 -20.74 11.45
CA GLN A 2 10.33 -19.63 12.30
C GLN A 2 11.04 -18.37 11.82
N ILE A 3 10.29 -17.47 11.20
CA ILE A 3 10.80 -16.16 10.83
C ILE A 3 10.75 -15.32 12.10
N HIS A 4 11.88 -14.74 12.51
CA HIS A 4 11.94 -13.92 13.71
C HIS A 4 10.99 -12.72 13.53
N LYS A 5 10.04 -12.57 14.45
CA LYS A 5 9.01 -11.50 14.41
C LYS A 5 9.63 -10.10 14.28
N ASP A 6 10.88 -9.94 14.72
CA ASP A 6 11.65 -8.71 14.61
C ASP A 6 11.97 -8.32 13.17
N ALA A 7 12.27 -9.29 12.30
CA ALA A 7 12.54 -9.02 10.89
C ALA A 7 11.26 -8.56 10.16
N GLN A 8 10.12 -9.18 10.45
CA GLN A 8 8.82 -8.72 9.92
C GLN A 8 8.48 -7.31 10.42
N ARG A 9 8.72 -7.02 11.69
CA ARG A 9 8.44 -5.70 12.27
C ARG A 9 9.34 -4.61 11.66
N LYS A 10 10.60 -4.94 11.36
CA LYS A 10 11.50 -4.05 10.62
C LYS A 10 11.04 -3.82 9.18
N LEU A 11 10.58 -4.86 8.48
CA LEU A 11 10.01 -4.72 7.13
C LEU A 11 8.79 -3.80 7.08
N LEU A 12 7.88 -3.94 8.05
CA LEU A 12 6.70 -3.09 8.15
C LEU A 12 7.05 -1.60 8.21
N ARG A 13 8.15 -1.22 8.87
CA ARG A 13 8.61 0.18 8.94
C ARG A 13 8.98 0.75 7.58
N PHE A 14 9.45 -0.08 6.64
CA PHE A 14 9.75 0.32 5.28
C PHE A 14 8.50 0.39 4.39
N PHE A 15 7.48 -0.41 4.67
CA PHE A 15 6.26 -0.44 3.85
C PHE A 15 5.28 0.70 4.15
N VAL A 16 5.30 1.26 5.36
CA VAL A 16 4.51 2.45 5.72
C VAL A 16 4.77 3.64 4.79
N PRO A 17 6.03 4.02 4.47
CA PRO A 17 6.33 5.06 3.48
C PRO A 17 6.32 4.56 2.01
N GLU A 18 5.73 3.40 1.71
CA GLU A 18 5.74 2.78 0.38
C GLU A 18 7.14 2.48 -0.20
N ALA A 19 8.14 2.19 0.65
CA ALA A 19 9.44 1.78 0.14
C ALA A 19 9.33 0.45 -0.64
N THR A 20 10.11 0.33 -1.71
CA THR A 20 10.08 -0.87 -2.55
C THR A 20 10.56 -2.10 -1.77
N ALA A 21 9.92 -3.25 -2.02
CA ALA A 21 10.30 -4.52 -1.40
C ALA A 21 11.77 -4.89 -1.66
N ARG A 22 12.32 -4.44 -2.79
CA ARG A 22 13.72 -4.66 -3.18
C ARG A 22 14.68 -3.86 -2.30
N ALA A 23 14.44 -2.55 -2.12
CA ALA A 23 15.24 -1.73 -1.22
C ALA A 23 15.20 -2.24 0.23
N ALA A 24 14.02 -2.65 0.71
CA ALA A 24 13.89 -3.23 2.04
C ALA A 24 14.65 -4.56 2.17
N ALA A 25 14.69 -5.37 1.10
CA ALA A 25 15.45 -6.62 1.07
C ALA A 25 16.96 -6.36 1.14
N ASP A 26 17.44 -5.40 0.36
CA ASP A 26 18.86 -5.04 0.30
C ASP A 26 19.34 -4.45 1.65
N ILE A 27 18.53 -3.60 2.29
CA ILE A 27 18.85 -3.00 3.60
C ILE A 27 18.84 -4.05 4.73
N LEU A 28 17.91 -5.01 4.69
CA LEU A 28 17.76 -6.02 5.74
C LEU A 28 18.57 -7.29 5.48
N GLY A 29 19.22 -7.42 4.32
CA GLY A 29 19.98 -8.61 3.94
C GLY A 29 19.11 -9.87 3.82
N ILE A 30 17.83 -9.72 3.49
CA ILE A 30 16.87 -10.83 3.40
C ILE A 30 16.66 -11.27 1.95
N GLN A 31 16.20 -12.51 1.77
CA GLN A 31 15.90 -13.04 0.45
C GLN A 31 14.79 -12.21 -0.22
N PRO A 32 15.00 -11.69 -1.45
CA PRO A 32 14.10 -10.72 -2.06
C PRO A 32 12.70 -11.28 -2.35
N GLY A 33 12.59 -12.58 -2.64
CA GLY A 33 11.29 -13.25 -2.83
C GLY A 33 10.42 -13.16 -1.58
N TRP A 34 11.03 -13.26 -0.40
CA TRP A 34 10.33 -13.13 0.86
C TRP A 34 9.88 -11.69 1.15
N ALA A 35 10.71 -10.70 0.84
CA ALA A 35 10.34 -9.28 0.97
C ALA A 35 9.14 -8.93 0.07
N VAL A 36 9.13 -9.43 -1.17
CA VAL A 36 8.02 -9.24 -2.12
C VAL A 36 6.74 -9.90 -1.61
N LEU A 37 6.81 -11.13 -1.08
CA LEU A 37 5.64 -11.80 -0.52
C LEU A 37 5.09 -11.07 0.71
N SER A 38 5.96 -10.60 1.61
CA SER A 38 5.57 -9.79 2.78
C SER A 38 4.93 -8.46 2.36
N TYR A 39 5.46 -7.79 1.34
CA TYR A 39 4.89 -6.55 0.81
C TYR A 39 3.47 -6.77 0.28
N ARG A 40 3.24 -7.83 -0.50
CA ARG A 40 1.90 -8.15 -1.03
C ARG A 40 0.89 -8.42 0.08
N LYS A 41 1.27 -9.19 1.10
CA LYS A 41 0.41 -9.51 2.25
C LYS A 41 0.05 -8.27 3.06
N THR A 42 1.00 -7.37 3.28
CA THR A 42 0.75 -6.12 4.03
C THR A 42 -0.16 -5.18 3.26
N ARG A 43 0.04 -5.01 1.94
CA ARG A 43 -0.88 -4.24 1.08
C ARG A 43 -2.29 -4.83 1.06
N GLN A 44 -2.40 -6.16 0.98
CA GLN A 44 -3.70 -6.84 1.00
C GLN A 44 -4.40 -6.65 2.35
N ALA A 45 -3.69 -6.79 3.47
CA ALA A 45 -4.26 -6.57 4.80
C ALA A 45 -4.75 -5.13 4.99
N ALA A 46 -3.98 -4.14 4.55
CA ALA A 46 -4.38 -2.74 4.57
C ALA A 46 -5.62 -2.49 3.71
N ALA A 47 -5.65 -3.02 2.48
CA ALA A 47 -6.80 -2.91 1.59
C ALA A 47 -8.07 -3.58 2.16
N CYS A 48 -7.94 -4.77 2.77
CA CYS A 48 -9.05 -5.43 3.44
C CYS A 48 -9.57 -4.63 4.64
N HIS A 49 -8.69 -3.97 5.39
CA HIS A 49 -9.09 -3.12 6.50
C HIS A 49 -9.83 -1.86 6.02
N LEU A 50 -9.28 -1.18 5.01
CA LEU A 50 -9.93 -0.02 4.38
C LEU A 50 -11.29 -0.38 3.77
N ALA A 51 -11.41 -1.54 3.13
CA ALA A 51 -12.69 -2.01 2.59
C ALA A 51 -13.72 -2.30 3.70
N GLN A 52 -13.29 -2.83 4.84
CA GLN A 52 -14.14 -3.01 6.01
C GLN A 52 -14.55 -1.67 6.64
N GLU A 53 -13.63 -0.71 6.76
CA GLU A 53 -13.95 0.64 7.23
C GLU A 53 -14.88 1.36 6.27
N ALA A 54 -14.65 1.28 4.96
CA ALA A 54 -15.57 1.82 3.96
C ALA A 54 -16.96 1.17 4.08
N GLY A 55 -17.06 -0.15 4.22
CA GLY A 55 -18.34 -0.83 4.46
C GLY A 55 -19.05 -0.38 5.76
N ARG A 56 -18.30 0.11 6.76
CA ARG A 56 -18.85 0.69 8.00
C ARG A 56 -19.24 2.17 7.85
N VAL A 57 -18.43 2.98 7.16
CA VAL A 57 -18.61 4.43 6.99
C VAL A 57 -19.64 4.77 5.90
N PHE A 58 -19.72 3.98 4.84
CA PHE A 58 -20.68 4.16 3.73
C PHE A 58 -22.11 3.66 4.06
N ARG A 59 -22.53 3.70 5.34
CA ARG A 59 -23.93 3.51 5.76
C ARG A 59 -24.76 4.81 5.71
N GLY A 60 -24.26 5.87 5.09
CA GLY A 60 -24.98 7.09 4.75
C GLY A 60 -24.57 7.59 3.36
N PRO A 61 -25.38 8.43 2.69
CA PRO A 61 -25.10 8.93 1.35
C PRO A 61 -23.84 9.79 1.42
N THR A 62 -22.69 9.17 1.14
CA THR A 62 -21.42 9.85 1.11
C THR A 62 -21.42 10.66 -0.18
N ARG A 63 -21.75 11.96 -0.07
CA ARG A 63 -21.54 12.90 -1.18
C ARG A 63 -20.08 12.80 -1.59
N PRO A 64 -19.75 12.39 -2.82
CA PRO A 64 -18.40 12.60 -3.32
C PRO A 64 -18.21 14.12 -3.41
N ASP A 65 -17.28 14.65 -2.63
CA ASP A 65 -16.83 16.03 -2.78
C ASP A 65 -16.21 16.11 -4.19
N GLU A 66 -16.87 16.84 -5.09
CA GLU A 66 -16.47 17.04 -6.48
C GLU A 66 -15.24 17.95 -6.55
N GLY A 67 -14.15 17.52 -5.93
CA GLY A 67 -12.78 17.97 -6.20
C GLY A 67 -12.10 17.05 -7.20
N CYS A 68 -12.83 16.59 -8.23
CA CYS A 68 -12.26 15.82 -9.33
C CYS A 68 -11.30 16.71 -10.09
N PHE A 69 -10.00 16.52 -9.85
CA PHE A 69 -8.86 16.99 -10.63
C PHE A 69 -9.29 17.42 -12.04
N ALA A 70 -9.41 18.74 -12.24
CA ALA A 70 -9.63 19.35 -13.54
C ALA A 70 -8.38 19.14 -14.40
N GLY A 71 -8.22 17.94 -14.94
CA GLY A 71 -7.23 17.61 -15.96
C GLY A 71 -7.59 18.34 -17.25
N ARG A 72 -7.20 19.62 -17.34
CA ARG A 72 -7.29 20.42 -18.56
C ARG A 72 -6.41 19.76 -19.62
N ARG A 73 -6.99 18.87 -20.45
CA ARG A 73 -6.30 18.33 -21.62
C ARG A 73 -6.12 19.44 -22.65
N LYS A 74 -4.93 20.05 -22.69
CA LYS A 74 -4.53 21.00 -23.74
C LYS A 74 -3.81 20.24 -24.86
N GLY A 75 -4.35 20.33 -26.08
CA GLY A 75 -3.62 20.08 -27.31
C GLY A 75 -4.41 19.39 -28.42
N LYS A 76 -5.15 20.15 -29.24
CA LYS A 76 -5.33 19.80 -30.65
C LYS A 76 -4.18 20.45 -31.40
N ARG A 77 -3.26 19.64 -31.94
CA ARG A 77 -2.36 20.08 -33.02
C ARG A 77 -3.16 19.99 -34.31
N GLY A 78 -3.45 21.15 -34.88
CA GLY A 78 -3.69 21.38 -36.30
C GLY A 78 -2.70 22.44 -36.73
#